data_AF-A0A822HB70-F1
#
_entry.id   AF-A0A822HB70-F1
#
_cell.length_a   1.000
_cell.length_b   1.000
_cell.length_c   1.000
_cell.angle_alpha   90.00
_cell.angle_beta   90.00
_cell.angle_gamma   90.00
#
_symmetry.space_group_name_H-M   'P 1'
#
loop_
_entity.id
_entity.type
_entity.pdbx_description
1 polymer ?
#
loop_
_entity_poly.entity_id
_entity_poly.type
_entity_poly.pdbx_seq_one_letter_code
_entity_poly.pdbx_strand_id
1 'polypeptide(L)'
;MLAIKCEDQFSQDNDATIYVTHLDHMNEQFRLAQIKELEKHIQSSDGLQLVVGDFNSLTFDDYSNEYFDMNIRKVRAQHSWEAPYNLITNKMKENGYWDCWRVMNKDAIDEQVVTCAYGTRTKSL
;
A
#
# COMPACT_ATOMS: atom_id res chain seq x y z
N MET A 1 5.18 -5.08 12.85
CA MET A 1 6.22 -4.50 11.99
C MET A 1 7.52 -5.20 12.29
N LEU A 2 8.27 -5.55 11.25
CA LEU A 2 9.64 -6.03 11.35
C LEU A 2 10.53 -5.10 10.53
N ALA A 3 11.63 -4.62 11.09
CA ALA A 3 12.65 -3.86 10.35
C ALA A 3 13.85 -4.78 10.10
N ILE A 4 14.26 -4.90 8.84
CA ILE A 4 15.36 -5.75 8.40
C ILE A 4 16.44 -4.86 7.81
N LYS A 5 17.65 -4.97 8.36
CA LYS A 5 18.85 -4.45 7.71
C LYS A 5 19.37 -5.50 6.73
N CYS A 6 19.62 -5.08 5.51
CA CYS A 6 20.12 -5.97 4.47
C CYS A 6 21.65 -5.97 4.49
N GLU A 7 22.24 -7.15 4.33
CA GLU A 7 23.70 -7.34 4.42
C GLU A 7 24.40 -7.23 3.06
N ASP A 8 23.66 -7.17 1.95
CA ASP A 8 24.25 -7.06 0.62
C ASP A 8 24.90 -5.68 0.40
N GLN A 9 25.89 -5.63 -0.50
CA GLN A 9 26.69 -4.43 -0.72
C GLN A 9 25.85 -3.22 -1.14
N PHE A 10 24.88 -3.41 -2.03
CA PHE A 10 24.03 -2.31 -2.49
C PHE A 10 23.24 -1.71 -1.32
N SER A 11 22.67 -2.55 -0.48
CA SER A 11 21.94 -2.08 0.70
C SER A 11 22.83 -1.35 1.69
N GLN A 12 24.06 -1.82 1.93
CA GLN A 12 25.01 -1.14 2.82
C GLN A 12 25.41 0.24 2.26
N ASP A 13 25.70 0.32 0.96
CA ASP A 13 26.09 1.56 0.28
C ASP A 13 24.98 2.63 0.32
N ASN A 14 23.72 2.21 0.48
CA ASN A 14 22.55 3.09 0.49
C ASN A 14 21.87 3.22 1.86
N ASP A 15 22.48 2.71 2.94
CA ASP A 15 21.87 2.60 4.28
C ASP A 15 20.43 2.05 4.23
N ALA A 16 20.22 0.99 3.44
CA ALA A 16 18.90 0.52 3.10
C ALA A 16 18.22 -0.20 4.27
N THR A 17 16.98 0.18 4.57
CA THR A 17 16.13 -0.45 5.57
C THR A 17 14.83 -0.95 4.95
N ILE A 18 14.50 -2.22 5.19
CA ILE A 18 13.22 -2.81 4.77
C ILE A 18 12.29 -2.90 5.97
N TYR A 19 11.15 -2.23 5.88
CA TYR A 19 10.06 -2.35 6.84
C TYR A 19 9.01 -3.32 6.28
N VAL A 20 8.71 -4.36 7.03
CA VAL A 20 7.66 -5.32 6.69
C VAL A 20 6.45 -5.07 7.57
N THR A 21 5.29 -4.85 6.93
CA THR A 21 4.03 -4.57 7.61
C THR A 21 2.88 -5.41 7.05
N HIS A 22 1.87 -5.62 7.89
CA HIS A 22 0.60 -6.20 7.48
C HIS A 22 -0.48 -5.44 8.24
N LEU A 23 -1.19 -4.56 7.55
CA LEU A 23 -2.20 -3.68 8.14
C LEU A 23 -3.54 -4.41 8.30
N ASP A 24 -4.40 -3.84 9.13
CA ASP A 24 -5.75 -4.37 9.37
C ASP A 24 -6.56 -4.51 8.07
N HIS A 25 -7.28 -5.61 7.91
CA HIS A 25 -8.04 -5.90 6.68
C HIS A 25 -9.50 -5.42 6.74
N MET A 26 -9.98 -5.01 7.91
CA MET A 26 -11.41 -4.73 8.16
C MET A 26 -11.73 -3.25 8.28
N ASN A 27 -10.81 -2.44 8.82
CA ASN A 27 -11.10 -1.07 9.24
C ASN A 27 -9.97 -0.08 8.88
N GLU A 28 -10.29 0.91 8.05
CA GLU A 28 -9.35 1.94 7.60
C GLU A 28 -8.80 2.81 8.74
N GLN A 29 -9.58 3.08 9.79
CA GLN A 29 -9.08 3.89 10.92
C GLN A 29 -8.03 3.14 11.73
N PHE A 30 -8.16 1.81 11.87
CA PHE A 30 -7.11 1.00 12.47
C PHE A 30 -5.87 0.94 11.60
N ARG A 31 -6.02 0.79 10.28
CA ARG A 31 -4.87 0.90 9.36
C ARG A 31 -4.15 2.24 9.49
N LEU A 32 -4.89 3.34 9.63
CA LEU A 32 -4.32 4.68 9.79
C LEU A 32 -3.55 4.81 11.11
N ALA A 33 -4.08 4.27 12.21
CA ALA A 33 -3.36 4.23 13.48
C ALA A 33 -2.06 3.41 13.36
N GLN A 34 -2.12 2.26 12.69
CA GLN A 34 -0.94 1.41 12.45
C GLN A 34 0.13 2.10 11.59
N ILE A 35 -0.26 2.83 10.54
CA ILE A 35 0.66 3.62 9.72
C ILE A 35 1.28 4.76 10.53
N LYS A 36 0.51 5.46 11.37
CA LYS A 36 1.07 6.49 12.25
C LYS A 36 2.11 5.94 13.22
N GLU A 37 1.94 4.71 13.71
CA GLU A 37 2.98 4.06 14.50
C GLU A 37 4.22 3.72 13.65
N LEU A 38 4.03 3.23 12.42
CA LEU A 38 5.12 2.95 11.48
C LEU A 38 5.92 4.21 11.12
N GLU A 39 5.24 5.35 10.91
CA GLU A 39 5.85 6.63 10.57
C GLU A 39 6.91 7.09 11.57
N LYS A 40 6.75 6.76 12.86
CA LYS A 40 7.72 7.08 13.91
C LYS A 40 9.09 6.42 13.68
N HIS A 41 9.12 5.30 12.96
CA HIS A 41 10.34 4.54 12.65
C HIS A 41 10.90 4.86 11.26
N ILE A 42 10.04 5.32 10.36
CA ILE A 42 10.38 5.71 9.00
C ILE A 42 11.09 7.07 8.98
N GLN A 43 10.60 8.04 9.75
CA GLN A 43 11.12 9.42 9.72
C GLN A 43 12.53 9.57 10.32
N SER A 44 13.12 8.50 10.85
CA SER A 44 14.41 8.55 11.56
C SER A 44 15.64 8.23 10.71
N SER A 45 15.50 7.99 9.40
CA SER A 45 16.64 7.65 8.53
C SER A 45 16.54 8.39 7.19
N ASP A 46 17.66 8.96 6.75
CA ASP A 46 17.85 9.57 5.42
C ASP A 46 18.26 8.55 4.34
N GLY A 47 18.41 7.28 4.71
CA GLY A 47 18.80 6.18 3.82
C GLY A 47 17.67 5.68 2.93
N LEU A 48 17.96 4.69 2.08
CA LEU A 48 16.95 4.04 1.24
C LEU A 48 15.96 3.25 2.10
N GLN A 49 14.66 3.45 1.88
CA GLN A 49 13.63 2.77 2.65
C GLN A 49 12.64 2.05 1.75
N LEU A 50 12.37 0.78 2.04
CA LEU A 50 11.32 -0.01 1.39
C LEU A 50 10.27 -0.41 2.43
N VAL A 51 8.98 -0.30 2.09
CA VAL A 51 7.88 -0.60 3.02
C VAL A 51 6.95 -1.64 2.40
N VAL A 52 7.30 -2.90 2.62
CA VAL A 52 6.68 -4.03 1.95
C VAL A 52 5.65 -4.75 2.82
N GLY A 53 4.73 -5.46 2.17
CA GLY A 53 3.69 -6.28 2.80
C GLY A 53 2.29 -5.79 2.47
N ASP A 54 1.27 -6.28 3.18
CA ASP A 54 -0.13 -6.02 2.82
C ASP A 54 -0.69 -4.80 3.54
N PHE A 55 -0.99 -3.76 2.77
CA PHE A 55 -1.56 -2.53 3.30
C PHE A 55 -3.08 -2.62 3.41
N ASN A 56 -3.71 -3.61 2.76
CA ASN A 56 -5.16 -3.79 2.70
C ASN A 56 -5.92 -2.50 2.33
N SER A 57 -5.31 -1.65 1.53
CA SER A 57 -5.86 -0.34 1.13
C SER A 57 -5.81 -0.18 -0.39
N LEU A 58 -6.71 0.66 -0.90
CA LEU A 58 -6.89 0.89 -2.33
C LEU A 58 -6.14 2.16 -2.75
N THR A 59 -5.73 2.19 -4.02
CA THR A 59 -5.40 3.43 -4.73
C THR A 59 -6.46 3.64 -5.79
N PHE A 60 -7.25 4.71 -5.69
CA PHE A 60 -8.40 4.88 -6.60
C PHE A 60 -7.98 5.06 -8.05
N ASP A 61 -6.81 5.68 -8.29
CA ASP A 61 -6.23 5.85 -9.62
C ASP A 61 -5.86 4.52 -10.31
N ASP A 62 -5.92 3.39 -9.60
CA ASP A 62 -5.74 2.08 -10.21
C ASP A 62 -6.98 1.64 -11.02
N TYR A 63 -8.12 2.32 -10.87
CA TYR A 63 -9.40 1.87 -11.42
C TYR A 63 -10.10 2.99 -12.18
N SER A 64 -10.71 2.63 -13.31
CA SER A 64 -11.70 3.48 -13.98
C SER A 64 -12.95 3.63 -13.09
N ASN A 65 -13.71 4.73 -13.29
CA ASN A 65 -14.93 4.96 -12.51
C ASN A 65 -15.94 3.80 -12.66
N GLU A 66 -16.09 3.26 -13.88
CA GLU A 66 -17.00 2.14 -14.16
C GLU A 66 -16.57 0.89 -13.40
N TYR A 67 -15.28 0.53 -13.46
CA TYR A 67 -14.75 -0.60 -12.72
C TYR A 67 -14.88 -0.41 -11.21
N PHE A 68 -14.57 0.79 -10.71
CA PHE A 68 -14.65 1.12 -9.29
C PHE A 68 -16.07 0.93 -8.75
N ASP A 69 -17.09 1.38 -9.47
CA ASP A 69 -18.47 1.26 -9.03
C ASP A 69 -18.97 -0.19 -9.11
N MET A 70 -18.66 -0.89 -10.21
CA MET A 70 -19.16 -2.26 -10.45
C MET A 70 -18.44 -3.33 -9.63
N ASN A 71 -17.12 -3.22 -9.49
CA ASN A 71 -16.28 -4.29 -8.94
C ASN A 71 -15.73 -3.97 -7.56
N ILE A 72 -15.72 -2.71 -7.13
CA ILE A 72 -15.24 -2.33 -5.80
C ILE A 72 -16.39 -1.95 -4.89
N ARG A 73 -17.10 -0.85 -5.18
CA ARG A 73 -18.18 -0.36 -4.30
C ARG A 73 -19.27 -1.41 -4.11
N LYS A 74 -19.77 -1.97 -5.22
CA LYS A 74 -20.86 -2.94 -5.19
C LYS A 74 -20.48 -4.23 -4.47
N VAL A 75 -19.30 -4.79 -4.77
CA VAL A 75 -18.81 -6.02 -4.12
C VAL A 75 -18.64 -5.80 -2.61
N ARG A 76 -17.99 -4.71 -2.20
CA ARG A 76 -17.82 -4.38 -0.77
C ARG A 76 -19.16 -4.23 -0.05
N ALA A 77 -20.13 -3.54 -0.67
CA ALA A 77 -21.47 -3.41 -0.12
C ALA A 77 -22.19 -4.77 0.01
N GLN A 78 -22.08 -5.64 -1.00
CA GLN A 78 -22.68 -6.98 -0.97
C GLN A 78 -22.10 -7.87 0.13
N HIS A 79 -20.80 -7.73 0.41
CA HIS A 79 -20.11 -8.51 1.43
C HIS A 79 -20.08 -7.82 2.82
N SER A 80 -20.81 -6.71 2.99
CA SER A 80 -20.83 -5.93 4.24
C SER A 80 -19.44 -5.47 4.71
N TRP A 81 -18.57 -5.16 3.76
CA TRP A 81 -17.28 -4.54 4.04
C TRP A 81 -17.44 -3.03 4.18
N GLU A 82 -16.48 -2.39 4.83
CA GLU A 82 -16.43 -0.93 4.86
C GLU A 82 -16.38 -0.34 3.43
N ALA A 83 -16.83 0.91 3.30
CA ALA A 83 -16.71 1.65 2.06
C ALA A 83 -15.24 1.68 1.60
N PRO A 84 -14.97 1.75 0.28
CA PRO A 84 -13.60 1.86 -0.19
C PRO A 84 -13.00 3.21 0.24
N TYR A 85 -11.78 3.16 0.75
CA TYR A 85 -10.97 4.31 1.14
C TYR A 85 -9.57 4.18 0.52
N ASN A 86 -8.88 5.32 0.38
CA ASN A 86 -7.50 5.42 -0.11
C ASN A 86 -6.60 6.21 0.87
N LEU A 87 -6.98 6.29 2.14
CA LEU A 87 -6.31 7.17 3.10
C LEU A 87 -4.87 6.72 3.33
N ILE A 88 -4.65 5.41 3.41
CA ILE A 88 -3.30 4.84 3.56
C ILE A 88 -2.41 5.15 2.35
N THR A 89 -2.89 4.88 1.14
CA THR A 89 -2.04 5.06 -0.05
C THR A 89 -1.75 6.53 -0.33
N ASN A 90 -2.69 7.44 -0.03
CA ASN A 90 -2.45 8.88 -0.06
C ASN A 90 -1.45 9.29 1.00
N LYS A 91 -1.59 8.78 2.23
CA LYS A 91 -0.68 9.12 3.33
C LYS A 91 0.77 8.72 3.02
N MET A 92 0.99 7.55 2.43
CA MET A 92 2.33 7.12 2.01
C MET A 92 2.91 8.01 0.91
N LYS A 93 2.09 8.42 -0.07
CA LYS A 93 2.50 9.40 -1.10
C LYS A 93 2.88 10.74 -0.47
N GLU A 94 2.10 11.24 0.49
CA GLU A 94 2.40 12.46 1.24
C GLU A 94 3.72 12.38 2.02
N ASN A 95 4.05 11.18 2.54
CA ASN A 95 5.32 10.92 3.21
C ASN A 95 6.49 10.72 2.22
N GLY A 96 6.28 10.89 0.91
CA GLY A 96 7.32 10.80 -0.10
C GLY A 96 7.58 9.39 -0.66
N TYR A 97 6.75 8.39 -0.33
CA TYR A 97 6.89 7.04 -0.87
C TYR A 97 6.30 6.89 -2.26
N TRP A 98 6.93 6.01 -3.03
CA TRP A 98 6.56 5.69 -4.40
C TRP A 98 6.11 4.23 -4.46
N ASP A 99 5.00 3.94 -5.14
CA ASP A 99 4.57 2.57 -5.43
C ASP A 99 5.45 2.02 -6.57
N CYS A 100 6.44 1.18 -6.23
CA CYS A 100 7.40 0.64 -7.20
C CYS A 100 6.72 -0.04 -8.39
N TRP A 101 5.64 -0.80 -8.15
CA TRP A 101 4.93 -1.47 -9.25
C TRP A 101 4.24 -0.46 -10.16
N ARG A 102 3.62 0.60 -9.61
CA ARG A 102 2.97 1.66 -10.41
C ARG A 102 3.99 2.44 -11.22
N VAL A 103 5.19 2.68 -10.70
CA VAL A 103 6.28 3.32 -11.44
C VAL A 103 6.64 2.53 -12.70
N MET A 104 6.63 1.19 -12.61
CA MET A 104 6.95 0.30 -13.72
C MET A 104 5.76 0.03 -14.66
N ASN A 105 4.52 0.18 -14.17
CA ASN A 105 3.29 -0.16 -14.88
C ASN A 105 2.31 1.03 -14.89
N LYS A 106 2.74 2.16 -15.46
CA LYS A 106 2.02 3.44 -15.35
C LYS A 106 0.63 3.40 -15.98
N ASP A 107 0.49 2.70 -17.09
CA ASP A 107 -0.75 2.64 -17.89
C ASP A 107 -1.69 1.50 -17.46
N ALA A 108 -1.26 0.63 -16.55
CA ALA A 108 -2.07 -0.50 -16.10
C ALA A 108 -3.20 -0.03 -15.18
N ILE A 109 -4.43 -0.42 -15.50
CA ILE A 109 -5.64 -0.11 -14.72
C ILE A 109 -6.56 -1.33 -14.67
N ASP A 110 -7.57 -1.26 -13.80
CA ASP A 110 -8.66 -2.24 -13.71
C ASP A 110 -8.13 -3.66 -13.50
N GLU A 111 -8.52 -4.61 -14.35
CA GLU A 111 -8.12 -6.02 -14.25
C GLU A 111 -6.60 -6.22 -14.27
N GLN A 112 -5.85 -5.30 -14.88
CA GLN A 112 -4.39 -5.39 -14.99
C GLN A 112 -3.67 -5.14 -13.66
N VAL A 113 -4.34 -4.51 -12.69
CA VAL A 113 -3.75 -4.23 -11.38
C VAL A 113 -4.13 -5.28 -10.33
N VAL A 114 -5.08 -6.17 -10.64
CA VAL A 114 -5.69 -7.06 -9.65
C VAL A 114 -4.69 -8.07 -9.12
N THR A 115 -4.59 -8.17 -7.80
CA THR A 115 -3.72 -9.15 -7.12
C THR A 115 -4.47 -10.07 -6.17
N CYS A 116 -5.78 -9.86 -5.97
CA CYS A 116 -6.61 -10.70 -5.10
C CYS A 116 -7.89 -11.20 -5.79
N ALA A 117 -8.49 -12.23 -5.20
CA ALA A 117 -9.69 -12.89 -5.71
C ALA A 117 -10.94 -11.98 -5.78
N TYR A 118 -10.90 -10.79 -5.15
CA TYR A 118 -12.01 -9.85 -5.12
C TYR A 118 -11.90 -8.74 -6.17
N GLY A 119 -11.02 -8.90 -7.17
CA GLY A 119 -10.92 -7.92 -8.27
C GLY A 119 -10.25 -6.62 -7.86
N THR A 120 -9.44 -6.62 -6.79
CA THR A 120 -8.69 -5.45 -6.33
C THR A 120 -7.21 -5.78 -6.14
N ARG A 121 -6.39 -4.73 -6.10
CA ARG A 121 -4.97 -4.79 -5.77
C ARG A 121 -4.76 -4.62 -4.26
N THR A 122 -4.23 -5.64 -3.60
CA THR A 122 -3.59 -5.50 -2.28
C THR A 122 -2.20 -4.89 -2.49
N LYS A 123 -1.92 -3.79 -1.78
CA LYS A 123 -0.72 -2.97 -2.02
C LYS A 123 0.44 -3.36 -1.10
N SER A 124 1.63 -3.41 -1.69
CA SER A 124 2.96 -3.32 -1.07
C SER A 124 3.69 -2.15 -1.72
N LEU A 125 4.48 -1.37 -0.97
CA LEU A 125 5.18 -0.18 -1.47
C LEU A 125 6.70 -0.35 -1.50
#